data_AF-A0A7M1UT14-F1
#
_entry.id   AF-A0A7M1UT14-F1
#
_cell.length_a   1.000
_cell.length_b   1.000
_cell.length_c   1.000
_cell.angle_alpha   90.00
_cell.angle_beta   90.00
_cell.angle_gamma   90.00
#
_symmetry.space_group_name_H-M   'P 1'
#
loop_
_entity.id
_entity.type
_entity.pdbx_description
1 polymer ?
#
loop_
_entity_poly.entity_id
_entity_poly.type
_entity_poly.pdbx_seq_one_letter_code
_entity_poly.pdbx_strand_id
1 'polypeptide(L)' 'MEGEKTIIRERIEEAIDLIDKLERTVSRLHSGDKVTPGTLFQIYETLMTLREKIVEIRSLT' A
#
# COMPACT_ATOMS: atom_id res chain seq x y z
N MET A 1 5.61 24.44 -8.73
CA MET A 1 4.15 24.64 -8.63
C MET A 1 3.31 23.63 -9.41
N GLU A 2 3.32 23.58 -10.76
CA GLU A 2 2.53 22.55 -11.49
C GLU A 2 3.17 21.15 -11.38
N GLY A 3 4.50 21.05 -11.52
CA GLY A 3 5.22 19.77 -11.46
C GLY A 3 5.17 19.08 -10.10
N GLU A 4 5.22 19.82 -8.99
CA GLU A 4 5.14 19.24 -7.64
C GLU A 4 3.77 18.64 -7.36
N LYS A 5 2.69 19.30 -7.82
CA LYS A 5 1.33 18.77 -7.71
C LYS A 5 1.17 17.48 -8.51
N THR A 6 1.78 17.40 -9.69
CA THR A 6 1.79 16.17 -10.50
C THR A 6 2.50 15.03 -9.77
N ILE A 7 3.70 15.29 -9.21
CA ILE A 7 4.44 14.28 -8.44
C ILE A 7 3.65 13.80 -7.23
N ILE A 8 3.06 14.72 -6.46
CA ILE A 8 2.23 14.36 -5.29
C ILE A 8 1.05 13.49 -5.71
N ARG A 9 0.36 13.84 -6.81
CA ARG A 9 -0.74 13.02 -7.34
C ARG A 9 -0.26 11.62 -7.71
N GLU A 10 0.82 11.50 -8.47
CA GLU A 10 1.38 10.20 -8.87
C GLU A 10 1.71 9.32 -7.66
N ARG A 11 2.31 9.90 -6.61
CA ARG A 11 2.61 9.17 -5.36
C ARG A 11 1.35 8.74 -4.61
N ILE A 12 0.30 9.55 -4.61
CA ILE A 12 -0.99 9.18 -4.02
C ILE A 12 -1.62 8.01 -4.79
N GLU A 13 -1.60 8.03 -6.12
CA GLU A 13 -2.08 6.90 -6.93
C GLU A 13 -1.29 5.62 -6.63
N GLU A 14 0.05 5.69 -6.54
CA GLU A 14 0.88 4.54 -6.13
C GLU A 14 0.48 3.99 -4.74
N ALA A 15 0.13 4.88 -3.79
CA ALA A 15 -0.33 4.47 -2.47
C ALA A 15 -1.71 3.79 -2.51
N ILE A 16 -2.63 4.29 -3.35
CA ILE A 16 -3.94 3.68 -3.57
C ILE A 16 -3.80 2.28 -4.17
N ASP A 17 -2.92 2.09 -5.16
CA ASP A 17 -2.65 0.77 -5.74
C ASP A 17 -2.16 -0.25 -4.71
N LEU A 18 -1.36 0.19 -3.73
CA LEU A 18 -0.90 -0.65 -2.62
C LEU A 18 -2.04 -1.02 -1.67
N ILE A 19 -2.97 -0.09 -1.41
CA ILE A 19 -4.19 -0.37 -0.64
C ILE A 19 -5.04 -1.42 -1.37
N ASP A 20 -5.29 -1.25 -2.66
CA ASP A 20 -6.06 -2.22 -3.46
C ASP A 20 -5.41 -3.61 -3.48
N LYS A 21 -4.07 -3.66 -3.56
CA LYS A 21 -3.33 -4.93 -3.46
C LYS A 21 -3.52 -5.58 -2.09
N LEU A 22 -3.48 -4.79 -1.02
CA LEU A 22 -3.70 -5.27 0.33
C LEU A 22 -5.14 -5.78 0.51
N GLU A 23 -6.14 -5.02 0.06
CA GLU A 23 -7.54 -5.41 0.12
C GLU A 23 -7.79 -6.72 -0.63
N ARG A 24 -7.24 -6.87 -1.84
CA ARG A 24 -7.31 -8.14 -2.60
C ARG A 24 -6.62 -9.30 -1.91
N THR A 25 -5.58 -9.04 -1.11
CA THR A 25 -4.87 -10.09 -0.37
C THR A 25 -5.65 -10.51 0.87
N VAL A 26 -6.22 -9.53 1.58
CA VAL A 26 -7.05 -9.77 2.78
C VAL A 26 -8.40 -10.37 2.41
N SER A 27 -9.04 -9.95 1.32
CA SER A 27 -10.35 -10.48 0.90
C SER A 27 -10.34 -11.95 0.52
N ARG A 28 -9.16 -12.49 0.19
CA ARG A 28 -8.94 -13.92 -0.06
C ARG A 28 -8.83 -14.75 1.24
N LEU A 29 -8.74 -14.11 2.40
CA LEU A 29 -8.69 -14.77 3.70
C LEU A 29 -10.12 -14.97 4.22
N HIS A 30 -10.54 -16.23 4.37
CA HIS A 30 -11.81 -16.54 5.03
C HIS A 30 -11.60 -16.79 6.52
N SER A 31 -12.63 -16.53 7.32
CA SER A 31 -12.61 -16.86 8.75
C SER A 31 -12.42 -18.38 8.93
N GLY A 32 -11.37 -18.76 9.65
CA GLY A 32 -11.01 -20.17 9.87
C GLY A 32 -9.95 -20.71 8.92
N ASP A 33 -9.57 -19.97 7.88
CA ASP A 33 -8.42 -20.34 7.03
C ASP A 33 -7.12 -20.28 7.84
N LYS A 34 -6.27 -21.30 7.65
CA LYS A 34 -4.87 -21.20 8.09
C LYS A 34 -4.15 -20.21 7.18
N VAL A 35 -3.95 -18.99 7.66
CA VAL A 35 -3.15 -17.99 6.97
C VAL A 35 -1.72 -18.51 6.87
N THR A 36 -1.22 -18.66 5.65
CA THR A 36 0.15 -19.15 5.44
C THR A 36 1.17 -18.08 5.84
N PRO A 37 2.38 -18.47 6.29
CA PRO A 37 3.46 -17.52 6.56
C PRO A 37 3.78 -16.61 5.36
N GLY A 38 3.69 -17.14 4.12
CA GLY A 38 3.90 -16.35 2.90
C GLY A 38 2.85 -15.27 2.69
N THR A 39 1.58 -15.56 3.00
CA THR A 39 0.49 -14.57 2.94
C THR A 39 0.67 -13.48 4.00
N LEU A 40 1.05 -13.85 5.23
CA LEU A 40 1.38 -12.89 6.28
C LEU A 40 2.54 -11.98 5.88
N PHE A 41 3.59 -12.56 5.29
CA PHE A 41 4.73 -11.81 4.79
C PHE A 41 4.33 -10.81 3.69
N GLN A 42 3.53 -11.24 2.71
CA GLN A 42 3.03 -10.34 1.65
C GLN A 42 2.20 -9.18 2.20
N ILE A 43 1.35 -9.42 3.19
CA ILE A 43 0.57 -8.37 3.86
C ILE A 43 1.51 -7.38 4.56
N TYR A 44 2.46 -7.89 5.34
CA TYR A 44 3.43 -7.06 6.05
C TYR A 44 4.27 -6.21 5.11
N GLU A 45 4.83 -6.82 4.06
CA GLU A 45 5.63 -6.13 3.05
C GLU A 45 4.81 -5.02 2.37
N THR A 46 3.58 -5.33 1.94
CA THR A 46 2.70 -4.35 1.28
C THR A 46 2.38 -3.17 2.21
N LEU A 47 2.13 -3.43 3.50
CA LEU A 47 1.91 -2.39 4.51
C LEU A 47 3.15 -1.52 4.75
N MET A 48 4.34 -2.12 4.80
CA MET A 48 5.60 -1.40 4.95
C MET A 48 5.85 -0.46 3.77
N THR A 49 5.67 -0.95 2.53
CA THR A 49 5.80 -0.12 1.32
C THR A 49 4.78 1.02 1.30
N LEU A 50 3.53 0.75 1.69
CA LEU A 50 2.51 1.80 1.78
C LEU A 50 2.91 2.89 2.79
N ARG A 51 3.42 2.49 3.96
CA ARG A 51 3.90 3.42 4.98
C ARG A 51 5.03 4.30 4.45
N GLU A 52 6.00 3.70 3.76
CA GLU A 52 7.11 4.44 3.13
C GLU A 52 6.59 5.48 2.14
N LYS A 53 5.65 5.09 1.27
CA LYS A 53 5.02 6.01 0.30
C LYS A 53 4.29 7.16 0.96
N ILE A 54 3.54 6.90 2.03
CA ILE A 54 2.86 7.97 2.79
C ILE A 54 3.88 8.94 3.41
N VAL A 55 5.02 8.44 3.92
CA VAL A 55 6.09 9.28 4.45
C VAL A 55 6.72 10.13 3.34
N GLU A 56 6.96 9.56 2.16
CA GLU A 56 7.45 10.29 0.98
C GLU A 56 6.49 11.42 0.59
N ILE A 57 5.19 11.13 0.45
CA ILE A 57 4.16 12.13 0.13
C ILE A 57 4.17 13.27 1.15
N ARG A 58 4.18 12.93 2.45
CA ARG A 58 4.21 13.93 3.53
C ARG A 58 5.46 14.82 3.47
N SER A 59 6.57 14.33 2.94
CA SER A 59 7.79 15.14 2.78
C SER A 59 7.71 16.14 1.62
N LEU A 60 6.73 15.99 0.73
CA LEU A 60 6.49 16.83 -0.43
C LEU A 60 5.38 17.88 -0.22
N THR A 61 4.58 17.73 0.84
CA THR A 61 3.46 18.61 1.22
C THR A 61 3.78 19.46 2.43
#